data_AF-A0AAD2FCX3-F1
#
_entry.id   AF-A0AAD2FCX3-F1
#
_cell.length_a   1.000
_cell.length_b   1.000
_cell.length_c   1.000
_cell.angle_alpha   90.00
_cell.angle_beta   90.00
_cell.angle_gamma   90.00
#
_symmetry.space_group_name_H-M   'P 1'
#
loop_
_entity.id
_entity.type
_entity.pdbx_description
1 polymer ?
#
loop_
_entity_poly.entity_id
_entity_poly.type
_entity_poly.pdbx_seq_one_letter_code
_entity_poly.pdbx_strand_id
1 'polypeptide(L)'
;MSSKEHGSPSEGMMCLATMEDITVENYVEYQAHPSLEWRPCQYEQSVVDQLLKSQFGEYVGKVKKTDCQAELRRLLASGPPIYISDKHAMPLPAGDTHIIKLWYSSDSQERPAVLEGALQGQDRKKLWDDLSEFLIAEGTEEGD
;
A
#
# COMPACT_ATOMS: atom_id res chain seq x y z
N MET A 1 17.30 9.74 -4.04
CA MET A 1 17.86 9.57 -5.40
C MET A 1 17.12 8.41 -6.03
N SER A 2 16.60 8.54 -7.25
CA SER A 2 16.04 7.40 -8.00
C SER A 2 17.07 6.87 -8.98
N SER A 3 17.22 5.55 -9.04
CA SER A 3 18.16 4.87 -9.92
C SER A 3 17.46 3.71 -10.64
N LYS A 4 18.05 3.26 -11.75
CA LYS A 4 17.66 2.00 -12.42
C LYS A 4 18.33 0.78 -11.79
N GLU A 5 19.34 1.00 -10.96
CA GLU A 5 20.10 -0.02 -10.25
C GLU A 5 19.83 0.09 -8.75
N HIS A 6 19.85 -1.05 -8.05
CA HIS A 6 19.60 -1.11 -6.62
C HIS A 6 20.70 -0.43 -5.82
N GLY A 7 20.30 0.32 -4.80
CA GLY A 7 21.18 1.07 -3.93
C GLY A 7 21.56 0.35 -2.64
N SER A 8 22.08 1.14 -1.71
CA SER A 8 22.39 0.76 -0.33
C SER A 8 21.74 1.77 0.62
N PRO A 9 21.45 1.38 1.87
CA PRO A 9 20.88 2.30 2.85
C PRO A 9 21.78 3.53 3.03
N SER A 10 21.16 4.68 3.29
CA SER A 10 21.90 5.90 3.61
C SER A 10 22.52 5.77 5.01
N GLU A 11 23.64 6.46 5.24
CA GLU A 11 24.27 6.47 6.57
C GLU A 11 23.31 7.03 7.63
N GLY A 12 23.10 6.28 8.72
CA GLY A 12 22.15 6.64 9.78
C GLY A 12 20.67 6.55 9.41
N MET A 13 20.33 5.79 8.35
CA MET A 13 18.94 5.55 7.98
C MET A 13 18.21 4.75 9.05
N MET A 14 17.01 5.21 9.44
CA MET A 14 16.19 4.57 10.47
C MET A 14 14.79 4.27 9.96
N CYS A 15 14.21 3.18 10.44
CA CYS A 15 12.84 2.78 10.15
C CYS A 15 11.85 3.73 10.83
N LEU A 16 10.94 4.32 10.06
CA LEU A 16 9.94 5.26 10.60
C LEU A 16 8.92 4.61 11.55
N ALA A 17 8.75 3.29 11.50
CA ALA A 17 7.80 2.57 12.34
C ALA A 17 8.42 2.08 13.65
N THR A 18 9.62 1.48 13.58
CA THR A 18 10.30 0.86 14.74
C THR A 18 11.35 1.77 15.36
N MET A 19 11.78 2.82 14.66
CA MET A 19 12.92 3.67 15.02
C MET A 19 14.25 2.90 15.15
N GLU A 20 14.32 1.71 14.56
CA GLU A 20 15.52 0.89 14.47
C GLU A 20 16.34 1.22 13.23
N ASP A 21 17.62 0.89 13.24
CA ASP A 21 18.54 1.17 12.13
C ASP A 21 18.19 0.31 10.90
N ILE A 22 18.15 0.96 9.74
CA ILE A 22 18.08 0.26 8.45
C ILE A 22 19.51 0.04 7.96
N THR A 23 19.90 -1.23 7.92
CA THR A 23 21.18 -1.72 7.45
C THR A 23 21.00 -2.52 6.16
N VAL A 24 22.10 -3.02 5.58
CA VAL A 24 22.06 -3.88 4.39
C VAL A 24 21.30 -5.19 4.61
N GLU A 25 21.01 -5.57 5.85
CA GLU A 25 20.28 -6.80 6.18
C GLU A 25 18.75 -6.64 6.16
N ASN A 26 18.23 -5.41 6.26
CA ASN A 26 16.80 -5.13 6.32
C ASN A 26 16.37 -3.98 5.40
N TYR A 27 17.26 -3.52 4.52
CA TYR A 27 16.97 -2.45 3.55
C TYR A 27 16.06 -2.92 2.42
N VAL A 28 15.11 -2.06 2.06
CA VAL A 28 14.10 -2.32 1.05
C VAL A 28 14.03 -1.15 0.08
N GLU A 29 13.85 -1.48 -1.20
CA GLU A 29 13.50 -0.51 -2.24
C GLU A 29 12.12 -0.84 -2.83
N TYR A 30 11.47 0.18 -3.36
CA TYR A 30 10.21 0.04 -4.08
C TYR A 30 10.30 0.67 -5.46
N GLN A 31 9.58 0.08 -6.41
CA GLN A 31 9.45 0.59 -7.77
C GLN A 31 8.00 1.01 -8.01
N ALA A 32 7.83 2.25 -8.47
CA ALA A 32 6.52 2.81 -8.78
C ALA A 32 6.28 2.90 -10.30
N HIS A 33 5.01 2.97 -10.70
CA HIS A 33 4.57 3.03 -12.10
C HIS A 33 3.82 4.33 -12.39
N PRO A 34 4.05 5.00 -13.54
CA PRO A 34 4.80 4.55 -14.72
C PRO A 34 6.30 4.86 -14.74
N SER A 35 6.87 5.54 -13.74
CA SER A 35 8.29 5.93 -13.76
C SER A 35 9.25 4.74 -13.88
N LEU A 36 8.89 3.60 -13.28
CA LEU A 36 9.73 2.40 -13.15
C LEU A 36 11.06 2.68 -12.43
N GLU A 37 11.09 3.71 -11.60
CA GLU A 37 12.26 4.11 -10.83
C GLU A 37 12.30 3.40 -9.47
N TRP A 38 13.47 2.86 -9.11
CA TRP A 38 13.71 2.32 -7.77
C TRP A 38 13.99 3.43 -6.77
N ARG A 39 13.40 3.31 -5.59
CA ARG A 39 13.50 4.30 -4.51
C ARG A 39 13.65 3.61 -3.14
N PRO A 40 14.40 4.22 -2.21
CA PRO A 40 14.57 3.69 -0.86
C PRO A 40 13.26 3.75 -0.07
N CYS A 41 12.87 2.63 0.53
CA CYS A 41 11.79 2.56 1.51
C CYS A 41 12.27 3.07 2.87
N GLN A 42 11.47 3.88 3.57
CA GLN A 42 11.80 4.33 4.94
C GLN A 42 11.35 3.33 6.03
N TYR A 43 10.96 2.13 5.63
CA TYR A 43 10.68 1.02 6.53
C TYR A 43 11.67 -0.11 6.28
N GLU A 44 11.99 -0.82 7.36
CA GLU A 44 12.73 -2.06 7.27
C GLU A 44 11.87 -3.21 6.73
N GLN A 45 12.54 -4.26 6.28
CA GLN A 45 11.92 -5.44 5.66
C GLN A 45 10.75 -6.04 6.46
N SER A 46 10.88 -6.20 7.78
CA SER A 46 9.84 -6.82 8.62
C SER A 46 8.54 -6.01 8.63
N VAL A 47 8.64 -4.68 8.64
CA VAL A 47 7.50 -3.75 8.60
C VAL A 47 6.83 -3.77 7.23
N VAL A 48 7.62 -3.83 6.16
CA VAL A 48 7.09 -3.97 4.79
C VAL A 48 6.33 -5.29 4.64
N ASP A 49 6.88 -6.39 5.15
CA ASP A 49 6.21 -7.70 5.15
C ASP A 49 4.91 -7.68 5.96
N GLN A 50 4.88 -6.98 7.09
CA GLN A 50 3.67 -6.81 7.88
C GLN A 50 2.59 -6.01 7.13
N LEU A 51 2.99 -4.91 6.47
CA LEU A 51 2.07 -4.09 5.67
C LEU A 51 1.47 -4.86 4.50
N LEU A 52 2.27 -5.68 3.81
CA LEU A 52 1.80 -6.56 2.74
C LEU A 52 0.67 -7.48 3.24
N LYS A 53 0.78 -7.97 4.47
CA LYS A 53 -0.19 -8.91 5.08
C LYS A 53 -1.42 -8.22 5.65
N SER A 54 -1.26 -7.05 6.26
CA SER A 54 -2.34 -6.44 7.04
C SER A 54 -3.17 -5.41 6.26
N GLN A 55 -2.56 -4.68 5.32
CA GLN A 55 -3.20 -3.49 4.72
C GLN A 55 -4.53 -3.81 4.02
N PHE A 56 -4.63 -4.94 3.31
CA PHE A 56 -5.88 -5.35 2.66
C PHE A 56 -6.95 -5.73 3.68
N GLY A 57 -6.60 -6.55 4.67
CA GLY A 57 -7.52 -6.95 5.74
C GLY A 57 -8.01 -5.75 6.57
N GLU A 58 -7.12 -4.80 6.85
CA GLU A 58 -7.45 -3.54 7.52
C GLU A 58 -8.41 -2.69 6.68
N TYR A 59 -8.22 -2.60 5.36
CA TYR A 59 -9.16 -1.91 4.48
C TYR A 59 -10.55 -2.53 4.57
N VAL A 60 -10.67 -3.85 4.38
CA VAL A 60 -11.96 -4.55 4.44
C VAL A 60 -12.59 -4.39 5.82
N GLY A 61 -11.80 -4.47 6.88
CA GLY A 61 -12.23 -4.24 8.24
C GLY A 61 -12.75 -2.81 8.48
N LYS A 62 -12.07 -1.80 7.95
CA LYS A 62 -12.48 -0.39 8.05
C LYS A 62 -13.78 -0.14 7.31
N VAL A 63 -13.91 -0.63 6.07
CA VAL A 63 -15.14 -0.47 5.28
C VAL A 63 -16.34 -1.11 5.98
N LYS A 64 -16.17 -2.29 6.60
CA LYS A 64 -17.25 -2.98 7.32
C LYS A 64 -17.60 -2.41 8.70
N LYS A 65 -16.66 -1.68 9.34
CA LYS A 65 -16.82 -1.16 10.71
C LYS A 65 -17.09 0.33 10.78
N THR A 66 -16.76 1.08 9.74
CA THR A 66 -16.93 2.54 9.76
C THR A 66 -18.41 2.89 9.69
N ASP A 67 -18.84 3.72 10.63
CA ASP A 67 -20.15 4.37 10.71
C ASP A 67 -20.12 5.78 10.09
N CYS A 68 -18.93 6.28 9.75
CA CYS A 68 -18.76 7.60 9.15
C CYS A 68 -18.93 7.52 7.63
N GLN A 69 -20.06 8.02 7.14
CA GLN A 69 -20.39 8.09 5.72
C GLN A 69 -19.34 8.80 4.87
N ALA A 70 -18.71 9.87 5.38
CA ALA A 70 -17.65 10.57 4.66
C ALA A 70 -16.37 9.73 4.51
N GLU A 71 -16.00 8.97 5.55
CA GLU A 71 -14.87 8.03 5.52
C GLU A 71 -15.19 6.88 4.55
N LEU A 72 -16.39 6.30 4.62
CA LEU A 72 -16.86 5.22 3.75
C LEU A 72 -16.81 5.62 2.27
N ARG A 73 -17.34 6.81 1.93
CA ARG A 73 -17.28 7.36 0.55
C ARG A 73 -15.86 7.50 0.06
N ARG A 74 -14.95 7.98 0.90
CA ARG A 74 -13.53 8.13 0.54
C ARG A 74 -12.86 6.78 0.33
N LEU A 75 -13.12 5.81 1.21
CA LEU A 75 -12.59 4.45 1.11
C LEU A 75 -13.09 3.76 -0.16
N LEU A 76 -14.38 3.84 -0.45
CA LEU A 76 -14.96 3.25 -1.66
C LEU A 76 -14.54 3.98 -2.94
N ALA A 77 -14.34 5.31 -2.91
CA ALA A 77 -13.78 6.05 -4.04
C ALA A 77 -12.34 5.59 -4.37
N SER A 78 -11.55 5.25 -3.35
CA SER A 78 -10.24 4.62 -3.51
C SER A 78 -10.35 3.17 -4.02
N GLY A 79 -11.41 2.47 -3.60
CA GLY A 79 -11.64 1.05 -3.87
C GLY A 79 -10.65 0.14 -3.14
N PRO A 80 -10.83 -1.20 -3.27
CA PRO A 80 -9.97 -2.16 -2.59
C PRO A 80 -8.52 -2.00 -3.08
N PRO A 81 -7.54 -1.86 -2.17
CA PRO A 81 -6.15 -1.72 -2.55
C PRO A 81 -5.63 -3.03 -3.11
N ILE A 82 -4.84 -2.95 -4.18
CA ILE A 82 -4.16 -4.11 -4.79
C ILE A 82 -2.70 -4.15 -4.35
N TYR A 83 -2.07 -2.97 -4.33
CA TYR A 83 -0.65 -2.81 -4.04
C TYR A 83 -0.44 -2.14 -2.70
N ILE A 84 0.70 -2.41 -2.09
CA ILE A 84 1.15 -1.70 -0.89
C ILE A 84 1.28 -0.20 -1.16
N SER A 85 0.88 0.60 -0.20
CA SER A 85 1.05 2.05 -0.23
C SER A 85 1.29 2.61 1.17
N ASP A 86 2.22 3.56 1.28
CA ASP A 86 2.42 4.37 2.49
C ASP A 86 2.96 5.74 2.07
N LYS A 87 2.24 6.81 2.40
CA LYS A 87 2.60 8.19 2.01
C LYS A 87 3.90 8.71 2.63
N HIS A 88 4.31 8.15 3.77
CA HIS A 88 5.49 8.59 4.51
C HIS A 88 6.70 7.74 4.19
N ALA A 89 6.53 6.41 4.21
CA ALA A 89 7.64 5.50 3.96
C ALA A 89 7.89 5.17 2.50
N MET A 90 6.84 5.21 1.67
CA MET A 90 6.91 4.91 0.24
C MET A 90 6.18 5.99 -0.59
N PRO A 91 6.63 7.25 -0.51
CA PRO A 91 5.98 8.35 -1.22
C PRO A 91 6.02 8.15 -2.74
N LEU A 92 4.85 8.18 -3.38
CA LEU A 92 4.75 8.15 -4.83
C LEU A 92 5.24 9.48 -5.43
N PRO A 93 6.16 9.47 -6.40
CA PRO A 93 6.55 10.69 -7.10
C PRO A 93 5.40 11.22 -7.97
N ALA A 94 5.48 12.49 -8.35
CA ALA A 94 4.46 13.12 -9.17
C ALA A 94 4.30 12.39 -10.52
N GLY A 95 3.08 11.95 -10.82
CA GLY A 95 2.75 11.20 -12.04
C GLY A 95 2.71 9.68 -11.84
N ASP A 96 3.28 9.16 -10.75
CA ASP A 96 3.14 7.75 -10.40
C ASP A 96 1.83 7.48 -9.66
N THR A 97 1.33 6.28 -9.88
CA THR A 97 -0.03 5.88 -9.46
C THR A 97 -0.02 4.80 -8.39
N HIS A 98 0.93 3.86 -8.45
CA HIS A 98 1.04 2.75 -7.51
C HIS A 98 2.44 2.13 -7.54
N ILE A 99 2.75 1.39 -6.48
CA ILE A 99 3.97 0.60 -6.34
C ILE A 99 3.73 -0.76 -6.98
N ILE A 100 4.64 -1.22 -7.83
CA ILE A 100 4.51 -2.48 -8.57
C ILE A 100 5.44 -3.57 -8.05
N LYS A 101 6.63 -3.19 -7.54
CA LYS A 101 7.64 -4.13 -7.05
C LYS A 101 8.33 -3.62 -5.80
N LEU A 102 8.85 -4.59 -5.06
CA LEU A 102 9.72 -4.41 -3.91
C LEU A 102 11.02 -5.15 -4.17
N TRP A 103 12.13 -4.67 -3.67
CA TRP A 103 13.41 -5.35 -3.72
C TRP A 103 14.03 -5.35 -2.33
N TYR A 104 14.49 -6.52 -1.86
CA TYR A 104 15.09 -6.67 -0.53
C TYR A 104 16.59 -6.87 -0.67
N SER A 105 17.39 -6.06 0.02
CA SER A 105 18.85 -6.18 -0.06
C SER A 105 19.37 -7.46 0.59
N SER A 106 18.63 -7.99 1.57
CA SER A 106 18.96 -9.20 2.34
C SER A 106 19.18 -10.43 1.46
N ASP A 107 18.38 -10.56 0.40
CA ASP A 107 18.45 -11.68 -0.55
C ASP A 107 18.65 -11.24 -2.01
N SER A 108 18.70 -9.94 -2.25
CA SER A 108 18.80 -9.33 -3.57
C SER A 108 17.68 -9.74 -4.54
N GLN A 109 16.48 -10.07 -4.03
CA GLN A 109 15.35 -10.50 -4.86
C GLN A 109 14.28 -9.42 -5.02
N GLU A 110 13.75 -9.32 -6.25
CA GLU A 110 12.55 -8.55 -6.55
C GLU A 110 11.29 -9.38 -6.25
N ARG A 111 10.30 -8.73 -5.65
CA ARG A 111 9.00 -9.29 -5.30
C ARG A 111 7.88 -8.40 -5.82
N PRO A 112 6.71 -8.95 -6.17
CA PRO A 112 5.55 -8.14 -6.48
C PRO A 112 5.08 -7.39 -5.23
N ALA A 113 4.71 -6.13 -5.39
CA ALA A 113 4.22 -5.28 -4.29
C ALA A 113 2.72 -5.48 -4.00
N VAL A 114 2.18 -6.65 -4.33
CA VAL A 114 0.75 -6.98 -4.22
C VAL A 114 0.43 -7.41 -2.79
N LEU A 115 -0.62 -6.85 -2.20
CA LEU A 115 -1.06 -7.17 -0.84
C LEU A 115 -1.58 -8.62 -0.75
N GLU A 116 -1.38 -9.24 0.40
CA GLU A 116 -1.95 -10.56 0.67
C GLU A 116 -3.48 -10.48 0.72
N GLY A 117 -4.14 -11.34 -0.06
CA GLY A 117 -5.60 -11.34 -0.20
C GLY A 117 -6.16 -10.27 -1.14
N ALA A 118 -5.31 -9.42 -1.76
CA ALA A 118 -5.77 -8.48 -2.77
C ALA A 118 -6.44 -9.19 -3.95
N LEU A 119 -7.72 -8.87 -4.17
CA LEU A 119 -8.46 -9.33 -5.32
C LEU A 119 -8.11 -8.49 -6.56
N GLN A 120 -8.10 -9.13 -7.73
CA GLN A 120 -7.83 -8.47 -9.02
C GLN A 120 -8.95 -8.78 -10.02
N GLY A 121 -9.05 -7.95 -11.06
CA GLY A 121 -10.02 -8.15 -12.14
C GLY A 121 -11.48 -8.18 -11.65
N GLN A 122 -12.21 -9.23 -12.04
CA GLN A 122 -13.64 -9.37 -11.73
C GLN A 122 -13.91 -9.54 -10.24
N ASP A 123 -13.05 -10.23 -9.50
CA ASP A 123 -13.23 -10.45 -8.07
C ASP A 123 -13.10 -9.15 -7.27
N ARG A 124 -12.17 -8.27 -7.69
CA ARG A 124 -12.06 -6.92 -7.11
C ARG A 124 -13.31 -6.10 -7.37
N LYS A 125 -13.82 -6.16 -8.61
CA LYS A 125 -15.02 -5.42 -8.99
C LYS A 125 -16.21 -5.91 -8.18
N LYS A 126 -16.39 -7.23 -8.06
CA LYS A 126 -17.46 -7.83 -7.27
C LYS A 126 -17.39 -7.40 -5.80
N LEU A 127 -16.20 -7.49 -5.17
CA LEU A 127 -16.04 -7.01 -3.80
C LEU A 127 -16.38 -5.52 -3.67
N TRP A 128 -15.96 -4.70 -4.63
CA TRP A 128 -16.29 -3.27 -4.61
C TRP A 128 -17.78 -2.99 -4.81
N ASP A 129 -18.44 -3.73 -5.71
CA ASP A 129 -19.90 -3.66 -5.94
C ASP A 129 -20.64 -4.05 -4.65
N ASP A 130 -20.31 -5.20 -4.05
CA ASP A 130 -20.88 -5.70 -2.79
C ASP A 130 -20.68 -4.67 -1.64
N LEU A 131 -19.52 -4.03 -1.55
CA LEU A 131 -19.24 -3.01 -0.53
C LEU A 131 -19.95 -1.67 -0.83
N SER A 132 -20.19 -1.36 -2.10
CA SER A 132 -20.88 -0.14 -2.53
C SER A 132 -22.39 -0.21 -2.31
N GLU A 133 -22.97 -1.42 -2.23
CA GLU A 133 -24.38 -1.60 -1.86
C GLU A 133 -24.68 -1.06 -0.44
N PHE A 134 -23.74 -1.17 0.50
CA PHE A 134 -23.88 -0.59 1.84
C PHE A 134 -24.02 0.94 1.80
N LEU A 135 -23.36 1.61 0.85
CA LEU A 135 -23.49 3.06 0.63
C LEU A 135 -24.90 3.44 0.15
N ILE A 136 -25.54 2.59 -0.65
CA ILE A 136 -26.87 2.82 -1.22
C ILE A 136 -27.94 2.56 -0.15
N ALA A 137 -27.80 1.48 0.63
CA ALA A 137 -28.75 1.09 1.66
C ALA A 137 -28.83 2.09 2.83
N GLU A 138 -27.72 2.72 3.21
CA GLU A 138 -27.70 3.78 4.24
C GLU A 138 -27.93 5.19 3.66
N GLY A 139 -27.83 5.36 2.35
CA GLY A 139 -28.17 6.61 1.65
C GLY A 139 -29.68 6.82 1.44
N THR A 140 -30.51 5.82 1.72
CA THR A 140 -31.96 5.95 1.82
C THR A 140 -32.37 6.36 3.24
N GLU A 141 -31.90 7.52 3.71
CA GLU A 141 -32.68 8.30 4.65
C GLU A 141 -33.47 9.35 3.85
N GLU A 142 -34.79 9.24 3.99
CA GLU A 142 -35.81 10.11 3.45
C GLU A 142 -35.51 11.59 3.71
N GLY A 143 -35.66 12.41 2.67
CA GLY A 143 -35.69 13.86 2.78
C GLY A 143 -36.41 14.43 1.58
N ASP A 144 -37.72 14.66 1.75
CA ASP A 144 -38.67 15.41 0.91
C ASP A 144 -38.06 16.59 0.11
#